data_AF-A0A4S0JSR6-F1
#
_entry.id   AF-A0A4S0JSR6-F1
#
_cell.length_a   1.000
_cell.length_b   1.000
_cell.length_c   1.000
_cell.angle_alpha   90.00
_cell.angle_beta   90.00
_cell.angle_gamma   90.00
#
_symmetry.space_group_name_H-M   'P 1'
#
loop_
_entity.id
_entity.type
_entity.pdbx_description
1 polymer ?
#
loop_
_entity_poly.entity_id
_entity_poly.type
_entity_poly.pdbx_seq_one_letter_code
_entity_poly.pdbx_strand_id
1 'polypeptide(L)'
;GSLFDAEGNDVAAEAVEKLVAAPMSAKMWAKLDASAWVRDGKADAPRVVYTFSDANCPYCHKFWEAARPWVDAGKVQLRHIMVGVIREDSPAKAA
;
A
#
# COMPACT_ATOMS: atom_id res chain seq x y z
N GLY A 1 11.70 16.81 -15.96
CA GLY A 1 11.70 18.05 -15.15
C GLY A 1 10.29 18.60 -15.14
N SER A 2 9.94 19.40 -14.14
CA SER A 2 8.65 20.09 -14.10
C SER A 2 8.62 21.21 -15.14
N LEU A 3 7.44 21.46 -15.72
CA LEU A 3 7.22 22.53 -16.69
C LEU A 3 6.21 23.50 -16.09
N PHE A 4 6.62 24.75 -15.91
CA PHE A 4 5.78 25.78 -15.32
C PHE A 4 5.38 26.82 -16.37
N ASP A 5 4.13 27.29 -16.31
CA ASP A 5 3.69 28.48 -17.05
C ASP A 5 4.18 29.79 -16.38
N ALA A 6 3.80 30.93 -16.95
CA ALA A 6 4.22 32.25 -16.45
C ALA A 6 3.59 32.57 -15.08
N GLU A 7 2.48 31.92 -14.75
CA GLU A 7 1.74 32.03 -13.49
C GLU A 7 2.30 31.09 -12.41
N GLY A 8 3.21 30.18 -12.77
CA GLY A 8 3.86 29.23 -11.86
C GLY A 8 3.10 27.92 -11.67
N ASN A 9 2.12 27.59 -12.52
CA ASN A 9 1.41 26.32 -12.49
C ASN A 9 2.23 25.23 -13.20
N ASP A 10 2.31 24.02 -12.62
CA ASP A 10 2.93 22.88 -13.30
C ASP A 10 1.98 22.32 -14.38
N VAL A 11 2.13 22.82 -15.61
CA VAL A 11 1.28 22.45 -16.74
C VAL A 11 1.54 21.03 -17.25
N ALA A 12 2.65 20.40 -16.86
CA ALA A 12 2.95 19.02 -17.22
C ALA A 12 2.41 18.00 -16.21
N ALA A 13 2.14 18.42 -14.96
CA ALA A 13 1.72 17.52 -13.87
C ALA A 13 0.49 16.67 -14.24
N GLU A 14 -0.54 17.29 -14.82
CA GLU A 14 -1.77 16.58 -15.21
C GLU A 14 -1.50 15.55 -16.31
N ALA A 15 -0.68 15.90 -17.31
CA ALA A 15 -0.34 15.00 -18.40
C ALA A 15 0.52 13.82 -17.90
N VAL A 16 1.49 14.08 -17.02
CA VAL A 16 2.31 13.04 -16.37
C VAL A 16 1.44 12.12 -15.51
N GLU A 17 0.51 12.67 -14.74
CA GLU A 17 -0.42 11.88 -13.94
C GLU A 17 -1.26 10.96 -14.82
N LYS A 18 -1.92 11.52 -15.85
CA LYS A 18 -2.83 10.76 -16.71
C LYS A 18 -2.14 9.73 -17.59
N LEU A 19 -0.98 10.05 -18.15
CA LEU A 19 -0.32 9.22 -19.16
C LEU A 19 0.72 8.26 -18.58
N VAL A 20 1.26 8.56 -17.40
CA VAL A 20 2.35 7.78 -16.81
C VAL A 20 1.96 7.22 -15.44
N ALA A 21 1.66 8.09 -14.47
CA ALA A 21 1.48 7.67 -13.09
C ALA A 21 0.23 6.80 -12.89
N ALA A 22 -0.91 7.20 -13.47
CA ALA A 22 -2.16 6.45 -13.34
C ALA A 22 -2.12 5.07 -14.02
N PRO A 23 -1.64 4.90 -15.28
CA PRO A 23 -1.50 3.58 -15.89
C PRO A 23 -0.51 2.67 -15.15
N MET A 24 0.60 3.22 -14.66
CA MET A 24 1.55 2.47 -13.84
C MET A 24 0.94 2.04 -12.51
N SER A 25 0.22 2.95 -11.85
CA SER A 25 -0.48 2.68 -10.60
C SER A 25 -1.52 1.59 -10.78
N ALA A 26 -2.34 1.64 -11.84
CA ALA A 26 -3.31 0.61 -12.15
C ALA A 26 -2.64 -0.78 -12.33
N LYS A 27 -1.52 -0.85 -13.04
CA LYS A 27 -0.73 -2.09 -13.17
C LYS A 27 -0.18 -2.58 -11.83
N MET A 28 0.29 -1.67 -10.98
CA MET A 28 0.80 -2.02 -9.64
C MET A 28 -0.32 -2.55 -8.75
N TRP A 29 -1.47 -1.87 -8.71
CA TRP A 29 -2.66 -2.30 -7.96
C TRP A 29 -3.13 -3.68 -8.38
N ALA A 30 -3.17 -3.97 -9.68
CA ALA A 30 -3.52 -5.30 -10.19
C ALA A 30 -2.52 -6.38 -9.72
N LYS A 31 -1.22 -6.08 -9.68
CA LYS A 31 -0.20 -7.01 -9.17
C LYS A 31 -0.33 -7.25 -7.67
N LEU A 32 -0.64 -6.22 -6.89
CA LEU A 32 -0.88 -6.35 -5.45
C LEU A 32 -2.11 -7.23 -5.18
N ASP A 33 -3.19 -7.04 -5.94
CA ASP A 33 -4.42 -7.83 -5.82
C ASP A 33 -4.22 -9.31 -6.12
N ALA A 34 -3.43 -9.62 -7.15
CA ALA A 34 -3.08 -10.98 -7.52
C ALA A 34 -1.98 -11.64 -6.64
N SER A 35 -1.38 -10.90 -5.71
CA SER A 35 -0.32 -11.45 -4.85
C SER A 35 -0.86 -12.34 -3.73
N ALA A 36 0.03 -13.08 -3.06
CA ALA A 36 -0.32 -13.78 -1.83
C ALA A 36 -0.33 -12.76 -0.67
N TRP A 37 -1.52 -12.40 -0.21
CA TRP A 37 -1.72 -11.51 0.93
C TRP A 37 -2.65 -12.13 1.96
N VAL A 38 -2.51 -11.69 3.22
CA VAL A 38 -3.35 -12.08 4.35
C VAL A 38 -4.36 -10.97 4.63
N ARG A 39 -5.64 -11.34 4.73
CA ARG A 39 -6.73 -10.40 5.03
C ARG A 39 -6.72 -10.00 6.50
N ASP A 40 -6.85 -8.70 6.77
CA ASP A 40 -7.16 -8.14 8.08
C ASP A 40 -8.29 -7.12 7.94
N GLY A 41 -9.41 -7.37 8.63
CA GLY A 41 -10.67 -6.62 8.47
C GLY A 41 -11.72 -7.32 7.61
N LYS A 42 -12.85 -6.64 7.42
CA LYS A 42 -13.99 -7.18 6.67
C LYS A 42 -13.71 -7.25 5.16
N ALA A 43 -14.20 -8.31 4.52
CA ALA A 43 -14.02 -8.52 3.08
C ALA A 43 -14.69 -7.44 2.23
N ASP A 44 -15.77 -6.84 2.74
CA ASP A 44 -16.58 -5.80 2.11
C ASP A 44 -16.24 -4.37 2.59
N ALA A 45 -15.14 -4.20 3.33
CA ALA A 45 -14.72 -2.87 3.75
C ALA A 45 -14.48 -1.96 2.53
N PRO A 46 -15.01 -0.72 2.53
CA PRO A 46 -15.00 0.14 1.34
C PRO A 46 -13.61 0.70 0.99
N ARG A 47 -12.61 0.52 1.84
CA ARG A 47 -11.24 1.00 1.64
C ARG A 47 -10.27 -0.17 1.82
N VAL A 48 -9.40 -0.36 0.83
CA VAL A 48 -8.34 -1.37 0.85
C VAL A 48 -6.99 -0.67 0.96
N VAL A 49 -6.13 -1.18 1.84
CA VAL A 49 -4.74 -0.75 1.99
C VAL A 49 -3.85 -1.98 1.90
N TYR A 50 -2.91 -1.99 0.96
CA TYR A 50 -1.87 -3.02 0.90
C TYR A 50 -0.69 -2.62 1.78
N THR A 51 -0.14 -3.58 2.51
CA THR A 51 1.03 -3.37 3.36
C THR A 51 2.04 -4.48 3.14
N PHE A 52 3.31 -4.12 2.94
CA PHE A 52 4.40 -5.07 3.06
C PHE A 52 4.79 -5.18 4.54
N SER A 53 4.67 -6.37 5.13
CA SER A 53 4.84 -6.58 6.57
C SER A 53 5.89 -7.65 6.84
N ASP A 54 6.85 -7.31 7.70
CA ASP A 54 7.87 -8.24 8.20
C ASP A 54 7.63 -8.50 9.69
N ALA A 55 7.76 -9.75 10.12
CA ALA A 55 7.52 -10.16 11.52
C ALA A 55 8.47 -9.49 12.52
N ASN A 56 9.64 -9.02 12.07
CA ASN A 56 10.65 -8.34 12.88
C ASN A 56 10.62 -6.81 12.71
N CYS A 57 9.51 -6.24 12.20
CA CYS A 57 9.32 -4.82 11.98
C CYS A 57 8.44 -4.16 13.07
N PRO A 58 9.02 -3.42 14.04
CA PRO A 58 8.22 -2.77 15.09
C PRO A 58 7.23 -1.74 14.54
N TYR A 59 7.58 -1.03 13.46
CA TYR A 59 6.67 -0.06 12.85
C TYR A 59 5.50 -0.70 12.11
N CYS A 60 5.68 -1.91 11.58
CA CYS A 60 4.61 -2.67 10.96
C CYS A 60 3.57 -3.06 12.03
N HIS A 61 4.04 -3.45 13.22
CA HIS A 61 3.16 -3.69 14.37
C HIS A 61 2.47 -2.41 14.86
N LYS A 62 3.20 -1.30 15.03
CA LYS A 62 2.61 -0.01 15.44
C LYS A 62 1.56 0.49 14.44
N PHE A 63 1.79 0.31 13.14
CA PHE A 63 0.80 0.65 12.11
C PHE A 63 -0.45 -0.23 12.24
N TRP A 64 -0.28 -1.53 12.46
CA TRP A 64 -1.39 -2.45 12.69
C TRP A 64 -2.23 -2.03 13.90
N GLU A 65 -1.60 -1.67 15.02
CA GLU A 65 -2.27 -1.15 16.22
C GLU A 65 -3.03 0.15 15.92
N ALA A 66 -2.37 1.11 15.26
CA ALA A 66 -2.98 2.38 14.90
C ALA A 66 -4.18 2.20 13.97
N ALA A 67 -4.18 1.19 13.10
CA ALA A 67 -5.28 0.94 12.16
C ALA A 67 -6.52 0.30 12.80
N ARG A 68 -6.42 -0.25 14.03
CA ARG A 68 -7.52 -1.01 14.68
C ARG A 68 -8.87 -0.31 14.66
N PRO A 69 -9.00 0.99 15.01
CA PRO A 69 -10.31 1.65 15.05
C PRO A 69 -11.05 1.66 13.70
N TRP A 70 -10.33 1.62 12.57
CA TRP A 70 -10.93 1.58 11.23
C TRP A 70 -11.21 0.17 10.76
N VAL A 71 -10.28 -0.75 11.04
CA VAL A 71 -10.39 -2.15 10.65
C VAL A 71 -11.53 -2.83 11.41
N ASP A 72 -11.58 -2.64 12.72
CA ASP A 72 -12.60 -3.23 13.60
C ASP A 72 -13.99 -2.63 13.32
N ALA A 73 -14.05 -1.35 12.93
CA ALA A 73 -15.28 -0.71 12.47
C ALA A 73 -15.72 -1.14 11.06
N GLY A 74 -14.95 -1.99 10.37
CA GLY A 74 -15.24 -2.46 9.01
C GLY A 74 -15.07 -1.38 7.93
N LYS A 75 -14.39 -0.27 8.24
CA LYS A 75 -14.19 0.84 7.31
C LYS A 75 -12.98 0.63 6.40
N VAL A 76 -11.99 -0.15 6.87
CA VAL A 76 -10.74 -0.43 6.16
C VAL A 76 -10.46 -1.93 6.21
N GLN A 77 -9.92 -2.47 5.12
CA GLN A 77 -9.29 -3.77 5.05
C GLN A 77 -7.80 -3.59 4.76
N LEU A 78 -6.96 -4.16 5.61
CA LEU A 78 -5.54 -4.30 5.32
C LEU A 78 -5.30 -5.63 4.59
N ARG A 79 -4.47 -5.59 3.56
CA ARG A 79 -4.01 -6.77 2.83
C ARG A 79 -2.50 -6.88 3.03
N HIS A 80 -2.11 -7.74 3.98
CA HIS A 80 -0.73 -7.91 4.40
C HIS A 80 0.01 -8.83 3.43
N ILE A 81 0.94 -8.28 2.67
CA ILE A 81 1.92 -9.02 1.88
C ILE A 81 3.11 -9.29 2.79
N MET A 82 3.26 -10.53 3.23
CA MET A 82 4.33 -10.91 4.15
C MET A 82 5.67 -10.93 3.43
N VAL A 83 6.67 -10.29 4.03
CA VAL A 83 8.05 -10.29 3.56
C VAL A 83 8.96 -10.69 4.71
N GLY A 84 10.09 -11.32 4.39
CA GLY A 84 11.09 -11.70 5.37
C GLY A 84 12.46 -11.15 4.98
N VAL A 85 12.71 -9.87 5.22
CA VAL A 85 13.89 -9.15 4.73
C VAL A 85 14.68 -8.40 5.80
N ILE A 86 14.12 -8.20 7.01
CA ILE A 86 14.74 -7.31 8.01
C ILE A 86 15.79 -8.02 8.88
N ARG A 87 15.47 -9.20 9.40
CA ARG A 87 16.35 -10.06 10.21
C ARG A 87 16.54 -11.43 9.56
N GLU A 88 17.60 -12.12 9.95
CA GLU A 88 17.95 -13.46 9.45
C GLU A 88 16.81 -14.48 9.60
N ASP A 89 16.04 -14.40 10.69
CA ASP A 89 14.91 -15.29 10.95
C ASP A 89 13.58 -14.84 10.32
N SER A 90 13.55 -13.70 9.63
CA SER A 90 12.32 -13.15 9.05
C SER A 90 11.75 -14.00 7.90
N PRO A 91 12.55 -14.56 6.96
CA PRO A 91 12.02 -15.45 5.92
C PRO A 91 11.24 -16.63 6.51
N ALA A 92 11.75 -17.25 7.57
CA ALA A 92 11.09 -18.38 8.23
C ALA A 92 9.79 -17.98 8.94
N LYS A 93 9.69 -16.73 9.43
CA LYS A 93 8.48 -16.19 10.05
C LYS A 93 7.42 -15.71 9.04
N ALA A 94 7.82 -15.48 7.79
CA ALA A 94 6.94 -15.04 6.72
C ALA A 94 6.37 -16.20 5.88
N ALA A 95 6.94 -17.41 6.02
CA ALA A 95 6.62 -18.62 5.24
C ALA A 95 5.37 -19.36 5.71
#